data_AF-A0A9P8JF91-F1
#
_entry.id   AF-A0A9P8JF91-F1
#
_cell.length_a   1.000
_cell.length_b   1.000
_cell.length_c   1.000
_cell.angle_alpha   90.00
_cell.angle_beta   90.00
_cell.angle_gamma   90.00
#
_symmetry.space_group_name_H-M   'P 1'
#
loop_
_entity.id
_entity.type
_entity.pdbx_description
1 polymer ?
#
loop_
_entity_poly.entity_id
_entity_poly.type
_entity_poly.pdbx_seq_one_letter_code
_entity_poly.pdbx_strand_id
1 'polypeptide(L)'
;MASSRGLHWKAPAIMIVAWLTGILLVYGHHAFNSRLNHEDAPTTSIEVHELLHFTFSQQKVNTSIATALAFLVKTCLGLAASVAYTQIIWYTAKRNKTRLGTIDSAFNATKDISAMFDFHLWRSFPLLTLLALLLFLISVPSIFTPASLSIVSAPRSPWHMTTVPFVDFTSLNFASIMNNAGIERTFTYRGPQYPVQEAVTASCADGSILPIEPVALNASWSLEFAGPAIDCNEVPPTEKEDILDNIREYMAADNCLTSFGYISWTPDDSGFVPFYNDSSNSTYTLRSSTLSTAAPGQLRTCIATFPKMTDMISWGGCDSTTMQEMLGNATVTSCGLYNTTYQTAFSYLDGHQNVSFTSAGNHNEIYAAPILTGALLEFNKTTIQNYAYQAVWDAFSRILVGLIYSSRIADNGGAIITVNTTIMDSALSNTKDLAFLSGWGSQYSSSGVYSLQNDILHGSEDSPLVDFAGTWVLQAPAYDSPLASTLERSFQNATISLMSSNLLQ
;
A
#
# COMPACT_ATOMS: atom_id res chain seq x y z
N MET A 1 -48.19 4.38 -89.19
CA MET A 1 -47.65 3.24 -88.43
C MET A 1 -47.47 3.68 -86.99
N ALA A 2 -48.19 3.03 -86.08
CA ALA A 2 -48.23 3.35 -84.66
C ALA A 2 -46.91 2.95 -83.96
N SER A 3 -46.35 3.85 -83.15
CA SER A 3 -45.34 3.51 -82.15
C SER A 3 -45.97 3.72 -80.78
N SER A 4 -46.24 2.62 -80.08
CA SER A 4 -46.71 2.64 -78.70
C SER A 4 -45.72 3.39 -77.81
N ARG A 5 -46.20 4.42 -77.09
CA ARG A 5 -45.46 5.06 -76.00
C ARG A 5 -45.53 4.14 -74.77
N GLY A 6 -44.70 3.10 -74.75
CA GLY A 6 -44.45 2.33 -73.53
C GLY A 6 -43.63 3.19 -72.56
N LEU A 7 -44.09 3.30 -71.31
CA LEU A 7 -43.33 3.97 -70.25
C LEU A 7 -42.10 3.09 -69.93
N HIS A 8 -40.90 3.57 -70.26
CA HIS A 8 -39.66 2.83 -69.98
C HIS A 8 -39.31 2.90 -68.47
N TRP A 9 -39.93 2.03 -67.67
CA TRP A 9 -39.82 2.04 -66.19
C TRP A 9 -38.46 1.56 -65.64
N LYS A 10 -37.61 0.95 -66.50
CA LYS A 10 -36.34 0.34 -66.08
C LYS A 10 -35.37 1.33 -65.42
N ALA A 11 -35.15 2.50 -66.02
CA ALA A 11 -34.20 3.48 -65.49
C ALA A 11 -34.68 4.12 -64.16
N PRO A 12 -35.94 4.60 -64.05
CA PRO A 12 -36.48 5.06 -62.77
C PRO A 12 -36.45 4.01 -61.66
N ALA A 13 -36.73 2.74 -61.98
CA ALA A 13 -36.67 1.64 -61.01
C ALA A 13 -35.26 1.44 -60.45
N ILE A 14 -34.25 1.36 -61.32
CA ILE A 14 -32.85 1.17 -60.92
C ILE A 14 -32.38 2.36 -60.07
N MET A 15 -32.74 3.59 -60.44
CA MET A 15 -32.39 4.80 -59.68
C MET A 15 -32.98 4.78 -58.27
N ILE A 16 -34.29 4.51 -58.14
CA ILE A 16 -34.98 4.52 -56.85
C ILE A 16 -34.49 3.40 -55.95
N VAL A 17 -34.37 2.17 -56.48
CA VAL A 17 -33.90 1.02 -55.70
C VAL A 17 -32.47 1.25 -55.22
N ALA A 18 -31.56 1.64 -56.11
CA ALA A 18 -30.16 1.87 -55.75
C ALA A 18 -30.00 3.02 -54.73
N TRP A 19 -30.80 4.08 -54.84
CA TRP A 19 -30.81 5.19 -53.88
C TRP A 19 -31.32 4.77 -52.50
N LEU A 20 -32.45 4.07 -52.43
CA LEU A 20 -33.02 3.59 -51.17
C LEU A 20 -32.08 2.58 -50.48
N THR A 21 -31.51 1.63 -51.24
CA THR A 21 -30.54 0.68 -50.71
C THR A 21 -29.29 1.40 -50.18
N GLY A 22 -28.79 2.42 -50.89
CA GLY A 22 -27.66 3.23 -50.42
C GLY A 22 -27.94 3.91 -49.09
N ILE A 23 -29.13 4.51 -48.91
CA ILE A 23 -29.53 5.15 -47.65
C ILE A 23 -29.59 4.13 -46.50
N LEU A 24 -30.22 2.97 -46.72
CA LEU A 24 -30.32 1.93 -45.71
C LEU A 24 -28.94 1.45 -45.26
N LEU A 25 -28.00 1.28 -46.20
CA LEU A 25 -26.63 0.89 -45.89
C LEU A 25 -25.84 1.97 -45.13
N VAL A 26 -26.09 3.27 -45.37
CA VAL A 26 -25.50 4.37 -44.58
C VAL A 26 -25.92 4.27 -43.13
N TYR A 27 -27.22 4.09 -42.87
CA TYR A 27 -27.72 3.90 -41.50
C TYR A 27 -27.14 2.63 -40.87
N GLY A 28 -27.06 1.53 -41.63
CA GLY A 28 -26.44 0.29 -41.17
C GLY A 28 -24.98 0.47 -40.76
N HIS A 29 -24.18 1.17 -41.59
CA HIS A 29 -22.77 1.47 -41.30
C HIS A 29 -22.63 2.33 -40.03
N HIS A 30 -23.45 3.38 -39.88
CA HIS A 30 -23.41 4.22 -38.69
C HIS A 30 -23.81 3.45 -37.41
N ALA A 31 -24.88 2.67 -37.47
CA ALA A 31 -25.34 1.86 -36.35
C ALA A 31 -24.30 0.80 -35.94
N PHE A 32 -23.65 0.16 -36.92
CA PHE A 32 -22.57 -0.80 -36.69
C PHE A 32 -21.38 -0.15 -35.96
N ASN A 33 -20.89 0.99 -36.44
CA ASN A 33 -19.78 1.70 -35.79
C ASN A 33 -20.17 2.23 -34.41
N SER A 34 -21.40 2.73 -34.24
CA SER A 34 -21.89 3.19 -32.94
C SER A 34 -22.02 2.06 -31.93
N ARG A 35 -22.34 0.83 -32.36
CA ARG A 35 -22.37 -0.35 -31.48
C ARG A 35 -21.00 -0.79 -31.00
N LEU A 36 -19.96 -0.52 -31.80
CA LEU A 36 -18.57 -0.84 -31.47
C LEU A 36 -17.86 0.28 -30.70
N ASN A 37 -18.50 1.44 -30.56
CA ASN A 37 -17.92 2.56 -29.83
C ASN A 37 -17.94 2.27 -28.32
N HIS A 38 -16.79 2.42 -27.66
CA HIS A 38 -16.56 2.09 -26.25
C HIS A 38 -16.68 0.59 -25.87
N GLU A 39 -16.71 -0.30 -26.85
CA GLU A 39 -16.69 -1.74 -26.58
C GLU A 39 -15.24 -2.26 -26.50
N ASP A 40 -15.01 -3.28 -25.66
CA ASP A 40 -13.71 -3.95 -25.54
C ASP A 40 -13.28 -4.53 -26.90
N ALA A 41 -12.02 -4.30 -27.29
CA ALA A 41 -11.48 -4.92 -28.49
C ALA A 41 -11.46 -6.45 -28.29
N PRO A 42 -12.20 -7.23 -29.10
CA PRO A 42 -12.28 -8.67 -28.88
C PRO A 42 -10.92 -9.34 -29.10
N THR A 43 -10.43 -10.00 -28.05
CA THR A 43 -9.16 -10.76 -28.04
C THR A 43 -9.33 -12.20 -28.53
N THR A 44 -10.57 -12.65 -28.73
CA THR A 44 -10.87 -14.01 -29.18
C THR A 44 -10.69 -14.13 -30.69
N SER A 45 -9.92 -15.14 -31.11
CA SER A 45 -9.86 -15.56 -32.52
C SER A 45 -11.10 -16.41 -32.82
N ILE A 46 -11.84 -16.07 -33.87
CA ILE A 46 -12.91 -16.96 -34.36
C ILE A 46 -12.23 -18.03 -35.21
N GLU A 47 -12.27 -19.27 -34.74
CA GLU A 47 -11.97 -20.44 -35.56
C GLU A 47 -13.25 -20.84 -36.31
N VAL A 48 -13.31 -20.57 -37.62
CA VAL A 48 -14.42 -21.06 -38.45
C VAL A 48 -14.07 -22.49 -38.88
N HIS A 49 -14.58 -23.48 -38.16
CA HIS A 49 -14.13 -24.88 -38.30
C HIS A 49 -14.72 -25.64 -39.50
N GLU A 50 -15.63 -25.11 -40.32
CA GLU A 50 -16.37 -26.00 -41.22
C GLU A 50 -15.89 -26.10 -42.68
N LEU A 51 -15.08 -25.19 -43.24
CA LEU A 51 -14.71 -25.30 -44.67
C LEU A 51 -13.36 -24.70 -45.10
N LEU A 52 -12.76 -23.77 -44.34
CA LEU A 52 -11.49 -23.11 -44.71
C LEU A 52 -10.71 -22.78 -43.43
N HIS A 53 -9.63 -23.50 -43.14
CA HIS A 53 -8.77 -23.33 -41.94
C HIS A 53 -8.05 -21.97 -41.92
N PHE A 54 -8.78 -20.88 -41.65
CA PHE A 54 -8.21 -19.55 -41.47
C PHE A 54 -8.60 -19.01 -40.09
N THR A 55 -7.58 -18.64 -39.30
CA THR A 55 -7.75 -17.93 -38.03
C THR A 55 -7.77 -16.43 -38.30
N PHE A 56 -8.91 -15.77 -38.02
CA PHE A 56 -9.02 -14.32 -38.14
C PHE A 56 -9.20 -13.70 -36.75
N SER A 57 -8.46 -12.63 -36.49
CA SER A 57 -8.75 -11.73 -35.36
C SER A 57 -10.12 -11.09 -35.58
N GLN A 58 -11.01 -11.13 -34.58
CA GLN A 58 -12.32 -10.48 -34.63
C GLN A 58 -12.22 -8.99 -34.98
N GLN A 59 -11.11 -8.34 -34.60
CA GLN A 59 -10.82 -6.97 -35.00
C GLN A 59 -10.77 -6.80 -36.53
N LYS A 60 -10.03 -7.68 -37.23
CA LYS A 60 -9.91 -7.61 -38.69
C LYS A 60 -11.27 -7.85 -39.36
N VAL A 61 -12.09 -8.71 -38.77
CA VAL A 61 -13.46 -8.98 -39.23
C VAL A 61 -14.31 -7.72 -39.09
N ASN A 62 -14.32 -7.06 -37.92
CA ASN A 62 -15.10 -5.84 -37.70
C ASN A 62 -14.69 -4.69 -38.64
N THR A 63 -13.38 -4.47 -38.83
CA THR A 63 -12.88 -3.47 -39.79
C THR A 63 -13.22 -3.83 -41.24
N SER A 64 -13.20 -5.12 -41.59
CA SER A 64 -13.56 -5.58 -42.94
C SER A 64 -15.05 -5.38 -43.24
N ILE A 65 -15.94 -5.60 -42.27
CA ILE A 65 -17.38 -5.40 -42.39
C ILE A 65 -17.70 -3.91 -42.60
N ALA A 66 -17.10 -3.02 -41.80
CA ALA A 66 -17.25 -1.58 -41.96
C ALA A 66 -16.80 -1.11 -43.35
N THR A 67 -15.65 -1.62 -43.82
CA THR A 67 -15.11 -1.29 -45.15
C THR A 67 -16.01 -1.80 -46.27
N ALA A 68 -16.54 -3.03 -46.15
CA ALA A 68 -17.46 -3.61 -47.13
C ALA A 68 -18.77 -2.82 -47.22
N LEU A 69 -19.34 -2.41 -46.08
CA LEU A 69 -20.53 -1.56 -46.03
C LEU A 69 -20.27 -0.20 -46.70
N ALA A 70 -19.13 0.44 -46.43
CA ALA A 70 -18.77 1.71 -47.05
C ALA A 70 -18.61 1.59 -48.59
N PHE A 71 -18.04 0.48 -49.07
CA PHE A 71 -17.93 0.21 -50.50
C PHE A 71 -19.32 -0.03 -51.13
N LEU A 72 -20.19 -0.78 -50.47
CA LEU A 72 -21.55 -1.02 -50.96
C LEU A 72 -22.36 0.27 -51.05
N VAL A 73 -22.30 1.15 -50.03
CA VAL A 73 -22.91 2.50 -50.07
C VAL A 73 -22.45 3.28 -51.30
N LYS A 74 -21.13 3.33 -51.54
CA LYS A 74 -20.53 4.00 -52.70
C LYS A 74 -21.08 3.45 -54.01
N THR A 75 -21.12 2.12 -54.16
CA THR A 75 -21.60 1.49 -55.40
C THR A 75 -23.08 1.76 -55.66
N CYS A 76 -23.95 1.66 -54.65
CA CYS A 76 -25.38 1.90 -54.78
C CYS A 76 -25.70 3.36 -55.13
N LEU A 77 -25.12 4.32 -54.39
CA LEU A 77 -25.34 5.75 -54.66
C LEU A 77 -24.71 6.19 -55.99
N GLY A 78 -23.54 5.65 -56.33
CA GLY A 78 -22.88 5.89 -57.61
C GLY A 78 -23.68 5.35 -58.79
N LEU A 79 -24.28 4.17 -58.66
CA LEU A 79 -25.17 3.59 -59.67
C LEU A 79 -26.42 4.47 -59.86
N ALA A 80 -27.06 4.91 -58.77
CA ALA A 80 -28.22 5.79 -58.84
C ALA A 80 -27.90 7.11 -59.57
N ALA A 81 -26.79 7.76 -59.19
CA ALA A 81 -26.35 9.01 -59.80
C ALA A 81 -25.93 8.85 -61.27
N SER A 82 -25.27 7.74 -61.63
CA SER A 82 -24.84 7.46 -63.01
C SER A 82 -26.02 7.22 -63.96
N VAL A 83 -27.04 6.48 -63.50
CA VAL A 83 -28.26 6.28 -64.28
C VAL A 83 -29.03 7.60 -64.42
N ALA A 84 -29.14 8.40 -63.34
CA ALA A 84 -29.75 9.73 -63.37
C ALA A 84 -29.07 10.64 -64.40
N TYR A 85 -27.73 10.67 -64.35
CA TYR A 85 -26.88 11.44 -65.26
C TYR A 85 -27.18 11.08 -66.72
N THR A 86 -27.20 9.78 -67.02
CA THR A 86 -27.47 9.25 -68.36
C THR A 86 -28.87 9.63 -68.84
N GLN A 87 -29.89 9.59 -67.98
CA GLN A 87 -31.24 9.99 -68.36
C GLN A 87 -31.33 11.49 -68.66
N ILE A 88 -30.69 12.33 -67.84
CA ILE A 88 -30.76 13.79 -67.97
C ILE A 88 -29.95 14.28 -69.18
N ILE A 89 -28.78 13.68 -69.48
CA ILE A 89 -27.99 14.07 -70.66
C ILE A 89 -28.71 13.73 -71.96
N TRP A 90 -29.33 12.55 -72.06
CA TRP A 90 -30.12 12.19 -73.25
C TRP A 90 -31.41 12.99 -73.38
N TYR A 91 -32.04 13.34 -72.25
CA TYR A 91 -33.22 14.21 -72.24
C TYR A 91 -32.88 15.64 -72.70
N THR A 92 -31.78 16.21 -72.20
CA THR A 92 -31.32 17.56 -72.55
C THR A 92 -30.81 17.64 -73.98
N ALA A 93 -30.06 16.64 -74.45
CA ALA A 93 -29.58 16.54 -75.84
C ALA A 93 -30.73 16.48 -76.86
N LYS A 94 -31.86 15.84 -76.51
CA LYS A 94 -33.04 15.75 -77.38
C LYS A 94 -33.90 17.03 -77.41
N ARG A 95 -33.82 17.88 -76.37
CA ARG A 95 -34.71 19.05 -76.21
C ARG A 95 -34.06 20.39 -76.51
N ASN A 96 -32.76 20.53 -76.29
CA ASN A 96 -32.08 21.83 -76.35
C ASN A 96 -31.19 21.96 -77.60
N LYS A 97 -31.31 23.07 -78.31
CA LYS A 97 -30.40 23.44 -79.41
C LYS A 97 -29.15 24.09 -78.80
N THR A 98 -28.11 23.31 -78.55
CA THR A 98 -26.84 23.79 -77.97
C THR A 98 -25.66 23.46 -78.88
N ARG A 99 -24.51 24.11 -78.65
CA ARG A 99 -23.29 23.83 -79.42
C ARG A 99 -22.82 22.40 -79.14
N LEU A 100 -22.42 21.68 -80.18
CA LEU A 100 -21.95 20.29 -80.08
C LEU A 100 -20.81 20.13 -79.07
N GLY A 101 -19.90 21.12 -78.99
CA GLY A 101 -18.81 21.11 -78.01
C GLY A 101 -19.27 21.12 -76.54
N THR A 102 -20.37 21.81 -76.20
CA THR A 102 -20.90 21.83 -74.82
C THR A 102 -21.58 20.50 -74.47
N ILE A 103 -22.18 19.82 -75.46
CA ILE A 103 -22.74 18.48 -75.29
C ILE A 103 -21.60 17.46 -75.10
N ASP A 104 -20.52 17.57 -75.89
CA ASP A 104 -19.34 16.72 -75.76
C ASP A 104 -18.66 16.88 -74.39
N SER A 105 -18.46 18.12 -73.94
CA SER A 105 -17.98 18.40 -72.58
C SER A 105 -18.89 17.81 -71.51
N ALA A 106 -20.22 17.83 -71.71
CA ALA A 106 -21.16 17.16 -70.82
C ALA A 106 -20.96 15.63 -70.83
N PHE A 107 -20.86 14.96 -71.99
CA PHE A 107 -20.61 13.51 -72.02
C PHE A 107 -19.29 13.11 -71.34
N ASN A 108 -18.27 13.98 -71.42
CA ASN A 108 -16.97 13.76 -70.79
C ASN A 108 -16.92 14.15 -69.31
N ALA A 109 -17.89 14.91 -68.78
CA ALA A 109 -17.86 15.42 -67.42
C ALA A 109 -17.90 14.36 -66.30
N THR A 110 -18.28 13.12 -66.61
CA THR A 110 -18.21 11.99 -65.65
C THR A 110 -16.85 11.30 -65.62
N LYS A 111 -15.99 11.59 -66.61
CA LYS A 111 -14.67 10.98 -66.78
C LYS A 111 -13.55 11.98 -66.54
N ASP A 112 -13.80 13.25 -66.81
CA ASP A 112 -12.86 14.34 -66.64
C ASP A 112 -13.36 15.33 -65.58
N ILE A 113 -12.63 15.42 -64.47
CA ILE A 113 -12.92 16.32 -63.36
C ILE A 113 -12.70 17.80 -63.75
N SER A 114 -11.91 18.07 -64.78
CA SER A 114 -11.63 19.44 -65.27
C SER A 114 -12.92 20.15 -65.73
N ALA A 115 -13.89 19.37 -66.24
CA ALA A 115 -15.20 19.86 -66.65
C ALA A 115 -16.01 20.48 -65.50
N MET A 116 -15.68 20.17 -64.24
CA MET A 116 -16.33 20.78 -63.06
C MET A 116 -15.89 22.22 -62.81
N PHE A 117 -14.76 22.65 -63.37
CA PHE A 117 -14.27 24.02 -63.29
C PHE A 117 -14.74 24.91 -64.45
N ASP A 118 -15.42 24.34 -65.44
CA ASP A 118 -16.00 25.12 -66.55
C ASP A 118 -17.31 25.79 -66.11
N PHE A 119 -17.22 27.08 -65.77
CA PHE A 119 -18.38 27.90 -65.41
C PHE A 119 -19.45 27.96 -66.51
N HIS A 120 -19.06 27.80 -67.77
CA HIS A 120 -20.01 27.78 -68.89
C HIS A 120 -20.91 26.54 -68.82
N LEU A 121 -20.36 25.38 -68.46
CA LEU A 121 -21.08 24.12 -68.30
C LEU A 121 -22.10 24.21 -67.15
N TRP A 122 -21.70 24.81 -66.01
CA TRP A 122 -22.58 25.06 -64.86
C TRP A 122 -23.77 25.95 -65.19
N ARG A 123 -23.56 26.98 -66.00
CA ARG A 123 -24.63 27.89 -66.42
C ARG A 123 -25.59 27.24 -67.42
N SER A 124 -25.08 26.35 -68.28
CA SER A 124 -25.88 25.73 -69.34
C SER A 124 -26.60 24.45 -68.90
N PHE A 125 -26.00 23.64 -68.02
CA PHE A 125 -26.54 22.35 -67.56
C PHE A 125 -26.33 22.11 -66.05
N PRO A 126 -26.87 22.99 -65.16
CA PRO A 126 -26.56 22.98 -63.73
C PRO A 126 -26.88 21.66 -63.02
N LEU A 127 -27.97 20.98 -63.41
CA LEU A 127 -28.35 19.70 -62.83
C LEU A 127 -27.40 18.57 -63.23
N LEU A 128 -26.89 18.62 -64.46
CA LEU A 128 -25.99 17.62 -65.01
C LEU A 128 -24.59 17.77 -64.40
N THR A 129 -24.10 19.00 -64.29
CA THR A 129 -22.83 19.30 -63.60
C THR A 129 -22.89 18.93 -62.13
N LEU A 130 -24.01 19.18 -61.43
CA LEU A 130 -24.20 18.76 -60.05
C LEU A 130 -24.12 17.23 -59.88
N LEU A 131 -24.75 16.46 -60.77
CA LEU A 131 -24.69 15.00 -60.72
C LEU A 131 -23.29 14.44 -61.02
N ALA A 132 -22.55 15.06 -61.95
CA ALA A 132 -21.14 14.72 -62.17
C ALA A 132 -20.29 15.01 -60.93
N LEU A 133 -20.47 16.17 -60.29
CA LEU A 133 -19.78 16.51 -59.05
C LEU A 133 -20.09 15.51 -57.93
N LEU A 134 -21.36 15.12 -57.78
CA LEU A 134 -21.76 14.10 -56.80
C LEU A 134 -21.09 12.74 -57.07
N LEU A 135 -20.95 12.32 -58.33
CA LEU A 135 -20.24 11.09 -58.68
C LEU A 135 -18.77 11.10 -58.25
N PHE A 136 -18.09 12.25 -58.35
CA PHE A 136 -16.74 12.42 -57.81
C PHE A 136 -16.72 12.42 -56.28
N LEU A 137 -17.64 13.15 -55.63
CA LEU A 137 -17.73 13.27 -54.17
C LEU A 137 -18.08 11.95 -53.47
N ILE A 138 -18.92 11.09 -54.07
CA ILE A 138 -19.31 9.80 -53.50
C ILE A 138 -18.09 8.88 -53.26
N SER A 139 -16.98 9.09 -53.97
CA SER A 139 -15.74 8.34 -53.74
C SER A 139 -14.96 8.77 -52.50
N VAL A 140 -15.13 9.99 -52.02
CA VAL A 140 -14.35 10.56 -50.91
C VAL A 140 -14.61 9.84 -49.57
N PRO A 141 -15.88 9.63 -49.13
CA PRO A 141 -16.15 8.96 -47.86
C PRO A 141 -15.56 7.54 -47.77
N SER A 142 -15.57 6.78 -48.88
CA SER A 142 -15.07 5.40 -48.91
C SER A 142 -13.57 5.25 -48.61
N ILE A 143 -12.81 6.34 -48.77
CA ILE A 143 -11.37 6.38 -48.49
C ILE A 143 -11.11 6.58 -47.00
N PHE A 144 -11.96 7.37 -46.33
CA PHE A 144 -11.79 7.72 -44.91
C PHE A 144 -12.49 6.76 -43.95
N THR A 145 -13.54 6.05 -44.41
CA THR A 145 -14.30 5.11 -43.58
C THR A 145 -13.47 3.99 -42.93
N PRO A 146 -12.42 3.41 -43.54
CA PRO A 146 -11.58 2.41 -42.84
C PRO A 146 -10.89 2.96 -41.58
N ALA A 147 -10.72 4.29 -41.48
CA ALA A 147 -10.10 4.96 -40.33
C ALA A 147 -11.11 5.44 -39.27
N SER A 148 -12.42 5.21 -39.46
CA SER A 148 -13.45 5.68 -38.49
C SER A 148 -13.54 4.83 -37.22
N LEU A 149 -12.82 3.72 -37.13
CA LEU A 149 -12.72 2.86 -35.94
C LEU A 149 -11.24 2.74 -35.58
N SER A 150 -10.86 3.13 -34.36
CA SER A 150 -9.47 3.07 -33.87
C SER A 150 -9.41 2.37 -32.51
N ILE A 151 -8.27 1.77 -32.21
CA ILE A 151 -8.01 1.14 -30.92
C ILE A 151 -7.11 2.05 -30.11
N VAL A 152 -7.52 2.33 -28.87
CA VAL A 152 -6.73 3.08 -27.90
C VAL A 152 -6.52 2.21 -26.68
N SER A 153 -5.30 2.18 -26.15
CA SER A 153 -5.01 1.55 -24.87
C SER A 153 -5.62 2.39 -23.75
N ALA A 154 -6.54 1.81 -22.98
CA ALA A 154 -7.16 2.46 -21.83
C ALA A 154 -6.83 1.68 -20.53
N PRO A 155 -6.49 2.36 -19.42
CA PRO A 155 -6.32 1.71 -18.13
C PRO A 155 -7.63 1.06 -17.70
N ARG A 156 -7.63 -0.26 -17.53
CA ARG A 156 -8.76 -0.99 -16.96
C ARG A 156 -8.55 -1.05 -15.45
N SER A 157 -9.52 -0.59 -14.67
CA SER A 157 -9.61 -0.86 -13.22
C SER A 157 -10.74 -1.88 -12.99
N PRO A 158 -10.57 -3.15 -13.42
CA PRO A 158 -11.60 -4.14 -13.16
C PRO A 158 -11.65 -4.41 -11.66
N TRP A 159 -12.81 -4.23 -11.05
CA TRP A 159 -13.06 -4.73 -9.71
C TRP A 159 -13.21 -6.24 -9.80
N HIS A 160 -12.31 -6.99 -9.17
CA HIS A 160 -12.40 -8.44 -9.08
C HIS A 160 -12.59 -8.85 -7.62
N MET A 161 -13.53 -9.74 -7.35
CA MET A 161 -13.62 -10.36 -6.02
C MET A 161 -12.47 -11.34 -5.87
N THR A 162 -11.55 -11.07 -4.95
CA THR A 162 -10.44 -11.95 -4.62
C THR A 162 -10.28 -11.99 -3.11
N THR A 163 -9.74 -13.09 -2.60
CA THR A 163 -9.21 -13.13 -1.24
C THR A 163 -7.96 -12.27 -1.17
N VAL A 164 -7.89 -11.44 -0.13
CA VAL A 164 -6.74 -10.60 0.19
C VAL A 164 -6.19 -11.04 1.56
N PRO A 165 -4.90 -10.84 1.84
CA PRO A 165 -4.34 -11.11 3.16
C PRO A 165 -5.14 -10.38 4.24
N PHE A 166 -5.57 -11.12 5.26
CA PHE A 166 -6.33 -10.64 6.40
C PHE A 166 -5.83 -11.36 7.64
N VAL A 167 -5.69 -10.68 8.78
CA VAL A 167 -5.18 -11.29 10.01
C VAL A 167 -6.31 -11.98 10.79
N ASP A 168 -6.18 -13.28 11.07
CA ASP A 168 -7.18 -14.03 11.85
C ASP A 168 -6.83 -14.10 13.33
N PHE A 169 -7.22 -13.08 14.10
CA PHE A 169 -7.05 -13.08 15.56
C PHE A 169 -7.87 -14.16 16.28
N THR A 170 -8.73 -14.91 15.60
CA THR A 170 -9.42 -16.08 16.19
C THR A 170 -8.68 -17.40 15.98
N SER A 171 -7.50 -17.35 15.36
CA SER A 171 -6.63 -18.51 15.15
C SER A 171 -5.83 -18.89 16.40
N LEU A 172 -5.68 -20.20 16.62
CA LEU A 172 -4.80 -20.76 17.65
C LEU A 172 -3.31 -20.66 17.28
N ASN A 173 -2.97 -20.21 16.07
CA ASN A 173 -1.59 -20.03 15.62
C ASN A 173 -0.90 -18.80 16.23
N PHE A 174 -1.60 -18.02 17.07
CA PHE A 174 -1.01 -16.87 17.74
C PHE A 174 -0.33 -17.21 19.05
N ALA A 175 -1.00 -18.01 19.89
CA ALA A 175 -0.60 -18.26 21.26
C ALA A 175 -0.25 -19.75 21.48
N SER A 176 0.83 -20.01 22.20
CA SER A 176 1.13 -21.35 22.71
C SER A 176 0.32 -21.58 23.97
N ILE A 177 -0.75 -22.36 23.85
CA ILE A 177 -1.65 -22.71 24.96
C ILE A 177 -1.46 -24.19 25.25
N MET A 178 -0.87 -24.50 26.42
CA MET A 178 -0.48 -25.87 26.77
C MET A 178 -1.23 -26.37 27.99
N ASN A 179 -1.58 -27.66 28.00
CA ASN A 179 -2.15 -28.31 29.17
C ASN A 179 -1.07 -28.45 30.26
N ASN A 180 -1.40 -28.06 31.49
CA ASN A 180 -0.58 -28.32 32.65
C ASN A 180 -0.55 -29.83 32.92
N ALA A 181 0.60 -30.34 33.37
CA ALA A 181 0.73 -31.75 33.73
C ALA A 181 -0.26 -32.10 34.88
N GLY A 182 -1.19 -33.02 34.64
CA GLY A 182 -2.25 -33.41 35.58
C GLY A 182 -3.35 -34.25 34.94
N ILE A 183 -4.33 -34.68 35.74
CA ILE A 183 -5.52 -35.43 35.29
C ILE A 183 -6.60 -34.47 34.74
N GLU A 184 -6.60 -33.21 35.20
CA GLU A 184 -7.54 -32.19 34.77
C GLU A 184 -7.06 -31.45 33.52
N ARG A 185 -8.01 -31.11 32.63
CA ARG A 185 -7.72 -30.32 31.41
C ARG A 185 -7.59 -28.85 31.81
N THR A 186 -6.34 -28.42 32.04
CA THR A 186 -6.01 -27.07 32.49
C THR A 186 -5.02 -26.44 31.51
N PHE A 187 -5.52 -25.58 30.63
CA PHE A 187 -4.73 -24.96 29.57
C PHE A 187 -4.25 -23.57 30.00
N THR A 188 -2.94 -23.35 29.92
CA THR A 188 -2.28 -22.09 30.27
C THR A 188 -1.48 -21.54 29.09
N TYR A 189 -1.44 -20.21 29.00
CA TYR A 189 -0.56 -19.51 28.07
C TYR A 189 0.91 -19.74 28.42
N ARG A 190 1.73 -20.04 27.40
CA ARG A 190 3.18 -20.29 27.52
C ARG A 190 4.04 -19.33 26.72
N GLY A 191 3.45 -18.47 25.91
CA GLY A 191 4.15 -17.51 25.06
C GLY A 191 3.51 -17.36 23.68
N PRO A 192 4.01 -16.43 22.87
CA PRO A 192 3.60 -16.31 21.48
C PRO A 192 4.13 -17.49 20.67
N GLN A 193 3.43 -17.82 19.60
CA GLN A 193 3.96 -18.72 18.58
C GLN A 193 5.05 -18.02 17.76
N TYR A 194 5.95 -18.80 17.17
CA TYR A 194 7.08 -18.28 16.42
C TYR A 194 6.70 -17.29 15.30
N PRO A 195 5.64 -17.51 14.48
CA PRO A 195 5.26 -16.57 13.43
C PRO A 195 4.86 -15.19 13.96
N VAL A 196 4.24 -15.12 15.14
CA VAL A 196 3.91 -13.85 15.80
C VAL A 196 5.20 -13.16 16.26
N GLN A 197 6.10 -13.91 16.90
CA GLN A 197 7.37 -13.37 17.38
C GLN A 197 8.23 -12.84 16.23
N GLU A 198 8.32 -13.59 15.13
CA GLU A 198 9.06 -13.21 13.92
C GLU A 198 8.50 -11.94 13.29
N ALA A 199 7.19 -11.89 13.02
CA ALA A 199 6.56 -10.73 12.38
C ALA A 199 6.67 -9.46 13.24
N VAL A 200 6.47 -9.58 14.56
CA VAL A 200 6.59 -8.44 15.49
C VAL A 200 8.04 -7.97 15.59
N THR A 201 9.00 -8.89 15.76
CA THR A 201 10.42 -8.54 15.91
C THR A 201 10.97 -7.91 14.63
N ALA A 202 10.67 -8.48 13.46
CA ALA A 202 11.13 -7.96 12.19
C ALA A 202 10.51 -6.59 11.85
N SER A 203 9.22 -6.39 12.14
CA SER A 203 8.57 -5.09 11.95
C SER A 203 9.15 -4.00 12.86
N CYS A 204 9.47 -4.34 14.12
CA CYS A 204 10.08 -3.39 15.05
C CYS A 204 11.56 -3.09 14.69
N ALA A 205 12.30 -4.10 14.21
CA ALA A 205 13.67 -3.93 13.72
C ALA A 205 13.72 -2.96 12.52
N ASP A 206 12.82 -3.14 11.56
CA ASP A 206 12.74 -2.30 10.36
C ASP A 206 12.06 -0.94 10.64
N GLY A 207 11.18 -0.87 11.65
CA GLY A 207 10.37 0.31 11.94
C GLY A 207 9.23 0.54 10.95
N SER A 208 8.93 -0.43 10.09
CA SER A 208 7.94 -0.33 9.03
C SER A 208 7.04 -1.57 8.98
N ILE A 209 6.01 -1.53 8.12
CA ILE A 209 5.11 -2.66 7.90
C ILE A 209 5.83 -3.65 6.98
N LEU A 210 5.96 -4.90 7.41
CA LEU A 210 6.60 -5.95 6.63
C LEU A 210 5.94 -6.13 5.25
N PRO A 211 6.69 -6.57 4.23
CA PRO A 211 6.13 -6.89 2.93
C PRO A 211 5.02 -7.95 3.04
N ILE A 212 3.83 -7.60 2.57
CA ILE A 212 2.66 -8.47 2.47
C ILE A 212 2.56 -8.92 1.01
N GLU A 213 2.32 -10.20 0.79
CA GLU A 213 2.26 -10.76 -0.55
C GLU A 213 1.10 -10.13 -1.35
N PRO A 214 1.38 -9.47 -2.50
CA PRO A 214 0.34 -8.80 -3.25
C PRO A 214 -0.51 -9.79 -4.05
N VAL A 215 -1.82 -9.54 -4.12
CA VAL A 215 -2.74 -10.33 -4.98
C VAL A 215 -2.48 -10.13 -6.48
N ALA A 216 -1.91 -8.98 -6.86
CA ALA A 216 -1.46 -8.67 -8.21
C ALA A 216 -0.43 -7.53 -8.18
N LEU A 217 0.36 -7.38 -9.24
CA LEU A 217 1.39 -6.33 -9.35
C LEU A 217 0.83 -4.91 -9.13
N ASN A 218 -0.37 -4.66 -9.66
CA ASN A 218 -1.10 -3.40 -9.52
C ASN A 218 -2.47 -3.68 -8.92
N ALA A 219 -2.61 -3.47 -7.61
CA ALA A 219 -3.83 -3.75 -6.87
C ALA A 219 -4.01 -2.76 -5.72
N SER A 220 -5.25 -2.42 -5.42
CA SER A 220 -5.59 -1.61 -4.26
C SER A 220 -6.83 -2.17 -3.58
N TRP A 221 -6.81 -2.25 -2.25
CA TRP A 221 -7.95 -2.68 -1.47
C TRP A 221 -7.96 -1.99 -0.10
N SER A 222 -9.11 -2.01 0.57
CA SER A 222 -9.26 -1.48 1.92
C SER A 222 -9.84 -2.54 2.84
N LEU A 223 -9.34 -2.60 4.07
CA LEU A 223 -9.81 -3.51 5.10
C LEU A 223 -10.18 -2.73 6.36
N GLU A 224 -11.26 -3.15 6.98
CA GLU A 224 -11.66 -2.74 8.32
C GLU A 224 -11.62 -3.97 9.22
N PHE A 225 -10.81 -3.93 10.29
CA PHE A 225 -10.68 -5.05 11.21
C PHE A 225 -10.40 -4.59 12.65
N ALA A 226 -10.82 -5.40 13.62
CA ALA A 226 -10.47 -5.19 15.01
C ALA A 226 -9.10 -5.79 15.31
N GLY A 227 -8.26 -5.06 16.06
CA GLY A 227 -6.92 -5.52 16.42
C GLY A 227 -6.40 -4.86 17.70
N PRO A 228 -5.30 -5.38 18.25
CA PRO A 228 -4.65 -4.77 19.40
C PRO A 228 -3.93 -3.49 18.99
N ALA A 229 -3.97 -2.48 19.86
CA ALA A 229 -3.18 -1.27 19.81
C ALA A 229 -2.66 -0.95 21.21
N ILE A 230 -1.67 -0.07 21.31
CA ILE A 230 -1.19 0.42 22.59
C ILE A 230 -1.42 1.93 22.67
N ASP A 231 -1.61 2.41 23.89
CA ASP A 231 -1.70 3.83 24.23
C ASP A 231 -0.66 4.10 25.33
N CYS A 232 0.26 5.02 25.04
CA CYS A 232 1.45 5.29 25.83
C CYS A 232 1.38 6.70 26.42
N ASN A 233 1.18 6.77 27.74
CA ASN A 233 1.04 8.03 28.45
C ASN A 233 2.13 8.21 29.52
N GLU A 234 2.45 9.46 29.85
CA GLU A 234 3.30 9.75 31.00
C GLU A 234 2.63 9.27 32.29
N VAL A 235 3.43 8.66 33.16
CA VAL A 235 2.96 8.16 34.45
C VAL A 235 2.61 9.35 35.37
N PRO A 236 1.52 9.28 36.16
CA PRO A 236 1.17 10.34 37.10
C PRO A 236 2.33 10.73 38.03
N PRO A 237 2.44 12.01 38.45
CA PRO A 237 3.59 12.48 39.24
C PRO A 237 3.84 11.70 40.54
N THR A 238 2.78 11.24 41.21
CA THR A 238 2.89 10.44 42.44
C THR A 238 3.49 9.06 42.16
N GLU A 239 2.95 8.34 41.17
CA GLU A 239 3.47 7.05 40.73
C GLU A 239 4.90 7.16 40.20
N LYS A 240 5.22 8.27 39.51
CA LYS A 240 6.57 8.57 39.04
C LYS A 240 7.55 8.70 40.21
N GLU A 241 7.16 9.38 41.30
CA GLU A 241 8.04 9.51 42.46
C GLU A 241 8.25 8.17 43.17
N ASP A 242 7.21 7.35 43.32
CA ASP A 242 7.32 6.00 43.90
C ASP A 242 8.31 5.11 43.09
N ILE A 243 8.27 5.22 41.75
CA ILE A 243 9.22 4.54 40.86
C ILE A 243 10.65 5.05 41.09
N LEU A 244 10.84 6.36 41.15
CA LEU A 244 12.17 6.94 41.35
C LEU A 244 12.74 6.60 42.73
N ASP A 245 11.91 6.60 43.78
CA ASP A 245 12.29 6.17 45.13
C ASP A 245 12.72 4.70 45.15
N ASN A 246 11.98 3.81 44.49
CA ASN A 246 12.36 2.41 44.36
C ASN A 246 13.72 2.22 43.67
N ILE A 247 14.01 3.04 42.65
CA ILE A 247 15.32 3.02 41.98
C ILE A 247 16.41 3.58 42.89
N ARG A 248 16.14 4.64 43.67
CA ARG A 248 17.10 5.16 44.67
C ARG A 248 17.43 4.12 45.74
N GLU A 249 16.44 3.35 46.20
CA GLU A 249 16.67 2.25 47.13
C GLU A 249 17.58 1.17 46.55
N TYR A 250 17.34 0.78 45.29
CA TYR A 250 18.24 -0.12 44.56
C TYR A 250 19.66 0.44 44.51
N MET A 251 19.80 1.69 44.07
CA MET A 251 21.10 2.35 43.92
C MET A 251 21.83 2.47 45.25
N ALA A 252 21.13 2.77 46.34
CA ALA A 252 21.72 2.82 47.69
C ALA A 252 22.21 1.43 48.14
N ALA A 253 21.43 0.37 47.88
CA ALA A 253 21.84 -1.01 48.19
C ALA A 253 23.04 -1.48 47.35
N ASP A 254 23.13 -1.04 46.10
CA ASP A 254 24.23 -1.33 45.17
C ASP A 254 25.44 -0.38 45.35
N ASN A 255 25.39 0.57 46.31
CA ASN A 255 26.38 1.65 46.46
C ASN A 255 26.64 2.45 45.16
N CYS A 256 25.61 2.58 44.33
CA CYS A 256 25.63 3.15 42.98
C CYS A 256 26.69 2.57 42.05
N LEU A 257 27.05 1.30 42.21
CA LEU A 257 27.97 0.64 41.27
C LEU A 257 27.35 0.51 39.88
N THR A 258 26.02 0.62 39.78
CA THR A 258 25.23 0.61 38.56
C THR A 258 24.57 1.96 38.31
N SER A 259 24.71 2.48 37.08
CA SER A 259 23.99 3.65 36.57
C SER A 259 23.10 3.25 35.40
N PHE A 260 21.80 3.50 35.50
CA PHE A 260 20.84 3.12 34.47
C PHE A 260 20.70 4.20 33.40
N GLY A 261 20.51 3.76 32.15
CA GLY A 261 20.08 4.58 31.03
C GLY A 261 18.66 4.23 30.59
N TYR A 262 18.25 2.98 30.79
CA TYR A 262 16.94 2.47 30.44
C TYR A 262 16.51 1.37 31.42
N ILE A 263 15.24 1.42 31.85
CA ILE A 263 14.59 0.37 32.62
C ILE A 263 13.20 0.17 32.05
N SER A 264 12.85 -1.07 31.70
CA SER A 264 11.47 -1.43 31.35
C SER A 264 11.03 -2.68 32.10
N TRP A 265 9.81 -2.65 32.60
CA TRP A 265 9.22 -3.69 33.43
C TRP A 265 7.72 -3.76 33.25
N THR A 266 7.15 -4.90 33.60
CA THR A 266 5.70 -5.11 33.66
C THR A 266 5.27 -5.17 35.12
N PRO A 267 4.41 -4.23 35.58
CA PRO A 267 3.79 -4.29 36.92
C PRO A 267 3.07 -5.62 37.14
N ASP A 268 3.17 -6.19 38.34
CA ASP A 268 2.51 -7.45 38.71
C ASP A 268 1.75 -7.34 40.06
N ASP A 269 1.09 -8.42 40.48
CA ASP A 269 0.32 -8.48 41.73
C ASP A 269 1.11 -8.08 42.99
N SER A 270 2.42 -8.22 42.95
CA SER A 270 3.29 -7.89 44.08
C SER A 270 3.79 -6.45 44.06
N GLY A 271 3.52 -5.67 43.00
CA GLY A 271 3.75 -4.24 43.01
C GLY A 271 3.91 -3.59 41.64
N PHE A 272 3.82 -2.26 41.66
CA PHE A 272 3.91 -1.41 40.48
C PHE A 272 5.34 -0.99 40.11
N VAL A 273 6.23 -0.91 41.09
CA VAL A 273 7.61 -0.42 40.96
C VAL A 273 8.55 -1.44 40.29
N PRO A 274 9.65 -1.01 39.64
CA PRO A 274 10.50 -1.88 38.82
C PRO A 274 11.24 -2.98 39.59
N PHE A 275 11.74 -2.67 40.78
CA PHE A 275 12.54 -3.60 41.57
C PHE A 275 11.79 -4.07 42.81
N TYR A 276 11.86 -5.36 43.09
CA TYR A 276 11.42 -5.92 44.37
C TYR A 276 12.62 -6.50 45.12
N ASN A 277 12.58 -6.42 46.46
CA ASN A 277 13.61 -6.99 47.30
C ASN A 277 13.33 -8.49 47.50
N ASP A 278 14.22 -9.34 46.97
CA ASP A 278 14.13 -10.77 47.20
C ASP A 278 14.60 -11.08 48.63
N SER A 279 13.63 -11.42 49.49
CA SER A 279 13.85 -11.72 50.91
C SER A 279 14.82 -12.89 51.16
N SER A 280 15.08 -13.72 50.15
CA SER A 280 16.01 -14.85 50.27
C SER A 280 17.49 -14.44 50.20
N ASN A 281 17.82 -13.41 49.42
CA ASN A 281 19.21 -12.98 49.16
C ASN A 281 19.47 -11.51 49.50
N SER A 282 18.46 -10.75 49.95
CA SER A 282 18.54 -9.29 50.16
C SER A 282 19.00 -8.53 48.91
N THR A 283 18.68 -9.08 47.73
CA THR A 283 19.05 -8.52 46.42
C THR A 283 17.82 -7.97 45.74
N TYR A 284 17.92 -6.76 45.22
CA TYR A 284 16.87 -6.18 44.40
C TYR A 284 16.88 -6.84 43.02
N THR A 285 15.72 -7.32 42.59
CA THR A 285 15.54 -8.00 41.30
C THR A 285 14.51 -7.23 40.46
N LEU A 286 14.78 -7.11 39.15
CA LEU A 286 13.87 -6.47 38.21
C LEU A 286 12.64 -7.35 37.97
N ARG A 287 11.46 -6.72 37.85
CA ARG A 287 10.25 -7.33 37.29
C ARG A 287 10.37 -7.51 35.78
N SER A 288 11.19 -8.48 35.38
CA SER A 288 11.53 -8.74 33.96
C SER A 288 10.55 -9.64 33.22
N SER A 289 9.38 -9.94 33.80
CA SER A 289 8.33 -10.67 33.08
C SER A 289 7.77 -9.77 31.97
N THR A 290 7.45 -10.35 30.82
CA THR A 290 6.83 -9.62 29.69
C THR A 290 5.31 -9.51 29.84
N LEU A 291 4.75 -10.22 30.81
CA LEU A 291 3.32 -10.28 31.10
C LEU A 291 3.08 -10.35 32.62
N SER A 292 2.02 -9.69 33.06
CA SER A 292 1.44 -9.90 34.38
C SER A 292 0.31 -10.92 34.27
N THR A 293 0.46 -12.08 34.91
CA THR A 293 -0.53 -13.17 34.86
C THR A 293 -1.57 -13.10 35.98
N ALA A 294 -1.66 -11.95 36.64
CA ALA A 294 -2.16 -11.84 37.99
C ALA A 294 -3.18 -10.67 38.02
N ALA A 295 -4.39 -10.96 38.52
CA ALA A 295 -5.63 -10.28 38.13
C ALA A 295 -6.02 -9.13 39.09
N PRO A 296 -6.73 -8.07 38.63
CA PRO A 296 -7.09 -7.67 37.27
C PRO A 296 -6.26 -6.45 36.85
N GLY A 297 -4.99 -6.66 36.46
CA GLY A 297 -4.19 -5.63 35.83
C GLY A 297 -4.38 -5.64 34.32
N GLN A 298 -4.67 -4.48 33.72
CA GLN A 298 -4.52 -4.27 32.29
C GLN A 298 -3.13 -4.75 31.82
N LEU A 299 -3.01 -5.34 30.63
CA LEU A 299 -1.71 -5.63 30.04
C LEU A 299 -0.97 -4.30 29.81
N ARG A 300 0.05 -4.04 30.63
CA ARG A 300 0.75 -2.74 30.71
C ARG A 300 2.24 -2.95 30.93
N THR A 301 3.06 -2.13 30.28
CA THR A 301 4.51 -2.11 30.46
C THR A 301 4.95 -0.67 30.71
N CYS A 302 5.79 -0.49 31.72
CA CYS A 302 6.40 0.78 32.05
C CYS A 302 7.81 0.84 31.48
N ILE A 303 8.20 2.05 31.09
CA ILE A 303 9.49 2.36 30.49
C ILE A 303 10.00 3.64 31.16
N ALA A 304 11.21 3.59 31.68
CA ALA A 304 11.90 4.74 32.24
C ALA A 304 13.23 4.95 31.52
N THR A 305 13.51 6.19 31.13
CA THR A 305 14.78 6.58 30.50
C THR A 305 15.51 7.59 31.37
N PHE A 306 16.84 7.51 31.37
CA PHE A 306 17.71 8.25 32.27
C PHE A 306 18.85 8.90 31.48
N PRO A 307 18.63 10.09 30.89
CA PRO A 307 19.61 10.76 30.02
C PRO A 307 20.87 11.25 30.77
N LYS A 308 20.88 11.13 32.10
CA LYS A 308 22.01 11.46 32.98
C LYS A 308 22.76 10.22 33.48
N MET A 309 22.62 9.08 32.79
CA MET A 309 23.47 7.90 32.98
C MET A 309 24.96 8.30 32.98
N THR A 310 25.76 7.68 33.85
CA THR A 310 27.18 8.00 34.05
C THR A 310 28.03 6.75 34.21
N ASP A 311 29.31 6.84 33.88
CA ASP A 311 30.32 5.81 34.06
C ASP A 311 30.89 5.87 35.51
N MET A 312 30.20 5.20 36.43
CA MET A 312 30.52 5.28 37.86
C MET A 312 31.90 4.68 38.20
N ILE A 313 32.90 5.52 38.52
CA ILE A 313 34.24 5.10 39.01
C ILE A 313 34.51 5.59 40.46
N SER A 314 33.53 6.25 41.10
CA SER A 314 33.67 6.78 42.46
C SER A 314 33.99 5.64 43.46
N TRP A 315 35.15 5.72 44.11
CA TRP A 315 35.60 4.77 45.14
C TRP A 315 34.89 4.96 46.49
N GLY A 316 34.03 5.99 46.64
CA GLY A 316 33.44 6.41 47.90
C GLY A 316 31.95 6.06 48.10
N GLY A 317 31.34 5.30 47.19
CA GLY A 317 29.88 5.18 47.11
C GLY A 317 29.23 6.46 46.57
N CYS A 318 27.90 6.55 46.66
CA CYS A 318 27.12 7.71 46.25
C CYS A 318 26.32 8.30 47.41
N ASP A 319 26.16 9.61 47.42
CA ASP A 319 25.24 10.32 48.30
C ASP A 319 23.89 10.56 47.61
N SER A 320 22.94 11.15 48.33
CA SER A 320 21.62 11.52 47.79
C SER A 320 21.71 12.46 46.59
N THR A 321 22.70 13.35 46.58
CA THR A 321 22.92 14.33 45.50
C THR A 321 23.31 13.62 44.20
N THR A 322 24.25 12.69 44.29
CA THR A 322 24.73 11.89 43.17
C THR A 322 23.61 11.03 42.57
N MET A 323 22.78 10.42 43.42
CA MET A 323 21.58 9.70 42.97
C MET A 323 20.58 10.61 42.27
N GLN A 324 20.34 11.82 42.78
CA GLN A 324 19.44 12.79 42.18
C GLN A 324 19.94 13.28 40.81
N GLU A 325 21.25 13.46 40.64
CA GLU A 325 21.85 13.85 39.36
C GLU A 325 21.69 12.76 38.30
N MET A 326 21.95 11.48 38.64
CA MET A 326 21.79 10.35 37.71
C MET A 326 20.34 10.13 37.27
N LEU A 327 19.39 10.37 38.18
CA LEU A 327 17.95 10.29 37.89
C LEU A 327 17.38 11.61 37.33
N GLY A 328 18.25 12.62 37.13
CA GLY A 328 17.87 13.93 36.62
C GLY A 328 17.27 13.84 35.21
N ASN A 329 16.18 14.56 34.99
CA ASN A 329 15.41 14.56 33.73
C ASN A 329 14.87 13.18 33.31
N ALA A 330 14.69 12.25 34.26
CA ALA A 330 14.09 10.95 33.96
C ALA A 330 12.67 11.11 33.38
N THR A 331 12.40 10.40 32.29
CA THR A 331 11.06 10.24 31.72
C THR A 331 10.54 8.86 32.08
N VAL A 332 9.24 8.79 32.44
CA VAL A 332 8.59 7.53 32.79
C VAL A 332 7.27 7.46 32.03
N THR A 333 7.18 6.52 31.11
CA THR A 333 6.05 6.29 30.23
C THR A 333 5.46 4.92 30.51
N SER A 334 4.15 4.83 30.38
CA SER A 334 3.39 3.62 30.59
C SER A 334 2.56 3.35 29.36
N CYS A 335 2.71 2.16 28.79
CA CYS A 335 1.95 1.71 27.63
C CYS A 335 0.99 0.59 28.04
N GLY A 336 -0.30 0.81 27.81
CA GLY A 336 -1.35 -0.19 28.03
C GLY A 336 -1.87 -0.76 26.71
N LEU A 337 -2.33 -2.01 26.72
CA LEU A 337 -2.94 -2.67 25.56
C LEU A 337 -4.45 -2.39 25.49
N TYR A 338 -4.94 -2.07 24.30
CA TYR A 338 -6.34 -1.77 24.03
C TYR A 338 -6.80 -2.38 22.71
N ASN A 339 -8.09 -2.68 22.61
CA ASN A 339 -8.73 -3.09 21.38
C ASN A 339 -9.19 -1.86 20.60
N THR A 340 -8.87 -1.80 19.31
CA THR A 340 -9.30 -0.73 18.40
C THR A 340 -9.73 -1.31 17.06
N THR A 341 -10.45 -0.51 16.28
CA THR A 341 -10.77 -0.83 14.89
C THR A 341 -9.82 -0.09 13.96
N TYR A 342 -9.09 -0.85 13.15
CA TYR A 342 -8.20 -0.34 12.11
C TYR A 342 -8.97 -0.19 10.80
N GLN A 343 -8.84 0.97 10.17
CA GLN A 343 -9.17 1.18 8.77
C GLN A 343 -7.86 1.28 7.99
N THR A 344 -7.63 0.33 7.10
CA THR A 344 -6.37 0.17 6.37
C THR A 344 -6.62 0.24 4.88
N ALA A 345 -5.73 0.91 4.14
CA ALA A 345 -5.75 0.97 2.70
C ALA A 345 -4.40 0.50 2.17
N PHE A 346 -4.45 -0.52 1.31
CA PHE A 346 -3.31 -1.13 0.67
C PHE A 346 -3.27 -0.71 -0.79
N SER A 347 -2.11 -0.32 -1.26
CA SER A 347 -1.85 0.03 -2.65
C SER A 347 -0.54 -0.59 -3.10
N TYR A 348 -0.59 -1.31 -4.21
CA TYR A 348 0.57 -1.90 -4.86
C TYR A 348 0.70 -1.30 -6.25
N LEU A 349 1.88 -0.74 -6.52
CA LEU A 349 2.26 -0.21 -7.82
C LEU A 349 3.56 -0.90 -8.25
N ASP A 350 3.48 -1.69 -9.31
CA ASP A 350 4.56 -2.53 -9.82
C ASP A 350 5.21 -3.41 -8.74
N GLY A 351 4.37 -3.93 -7.83
CA GLY A 351 4.80 -4.74 -6.68
C GLY A 351 5.33 -3.94 -5.48
N HIS A 352 5.44 -2.61 -5.57
CA HIS A 352 5.81 -1.78 -4.42
C HIS A 352 4.62 -1.55 -3.51
N GLN A 353 4.74 -2.02 -2.27
CA GLN A 353 3.74 -1.86 -1.22
C GLN A 353 3.70 -0.43 -0.68
N ASN A 354 2.49 0.12 -0.57
CA ASN A 354 2.19 1.31 0.20
C ASN A 354 0.94 1.05 1.05
N VAL A 355 1.08 1.17 2.37
CA VAL A 355 -0.01 0.91 3.33
C VAL A 355 -0.24 2.16 4.15
N SER A 356 -1.47 2.65 4.15
CA SER A 356 -1.93 3.70 5.04
C SER A 356 -3.01 3.17 5.96
N PHE A 357 -3.04 3.67 7.18
CA PHE A 357 -4.00 3.20 8.17
C PHE A 357 -4.38 4.28 9.17
N THR A 358 -5.56 4.11 9.77
CA THR A 358 -6.08 4.92 10.87
C THR A 358 -6.78 4.01 11.88
N SER A 359 -6.63 4.28 13.17
CA SER A 359 -7.33 3.58 14.24
C SER A 359 -8.46 4.45 14.81
N ALA A 360 -9.64 3.87 15.02
CA ALA A 360 -10.80 4.56 15.60
C ALA A 360 -10.81 4.48 17.14
N GLY A 361 -10.91 5.63 17.82
CA GLY A 361 -10.55 5.84 19.23
C GLY A 361 -11.49 5.33 20.32
N ASN A 362 -12.17 4.19 20.15
CA ASN A 362 -12.85 3.51 21.27
C ASN A 362 -11.94 2.40 21.81
N HIS A 363 -10.97 2.78 22.63
CA HIS A 363 -9.97 1.90 23.22
C HIS A 363 -10.55 1.13 24.41
N ASN A 364 -10.96 -0.13 24.21
CA ASN A 364 -11.32 -1.00 25.32
C ASN A 364 -10.06 -1.67 25.86
N GLU A 365 -9.78 -1.54 27.15
CA GLU A 365 -8.64 -2.20 27.80
C GLU A 365 -8.66 -3.71 27.58
N ILE A 366 -7.51 -4.28 27.25
CA ILE A 366 -7.33 -5.72 27.12
C ILE A 366 -6.60 -6.24 28.36
N TYR A 367 -7.20 -7.24 29.00
CA TYR A 367 -6.66 -7.94 30.15
C TYR A 367 -6.06 -9.29 29.74
N ALA A 368 -5.17 -9.82 30.57
CA ALA A 368 -4.62 -11.16 30.38
C ALA A 368 -5.73 -12.20 30.26
N ALA A 369 -5.60 -13.09 29.28
CA ALA A 369 -6.57 -14.15 29.03
C ALA A 369 -6.59 -15.14 30.21
N PRO A 370 -7.79 -15.58 30.65
CA PRO A 370 -7.93 -16.45 31.81
C PRO A 370 -7.44 -17.86 31.52
N ILE A 371 -6.99 -18.57 32.56
CA ILE A 371 -6.69 -20.01 32.49
C ILE A 371 -7.96 -20.75 32.07
N LEU A 372 -7.83 -21.65 31.08
CA LEU A 372 -8.94 -22.47 30.61
C LEU A 372 -8.98 -23.79 31.38
N THR A 373 -10.05 -24.02 32.15
CA THR A 373 -10.25 -25.24 32.96
C THR A 373 -11.62 -25.84 32.72
N GLY A 374 -11.74 -27.17 32.67
CA GLY A 374 -13.05 -27.84 32.67
C GLY A 374 -13.06 -29.22 32.00
N ALA A 375 -14.08 -30.03 32.31
CA ALA A 375 -14.27 -31.35 31.70
C ALA A 375 -14.67 -31.27 30.21
N LEU A 376 -15.48 -30.26 29.87
CA LEU A 376 -15.84 -29.87 28.50
C LEU A 376 -15.35 -28.42 28.30
N LEU A 377 -14.38 -28.22 27.40
CA LEU A 377 -13.91 -26.88 27.06
C LEU A 377 -14.93 -26.24 26.11
N GLU A 378 -15.67 -25.25 26.59
CA GLU A 378 -16.50 -24.42 25.72
C GLU A 378 -15.60 -23.39 25.02
N PHE A 379 -15.46 -23.52 23.70
CA PHE A 379 -14.65 -22.62 22.88
C PHE A 379 -15.35 -21.27 22.71
N ASN A 380 -14.86 -20.25 23.41
CA ASN A 380 -15.30 -18.87 23.24
C ASN A 380 -14.33 -18.12 22.32
N LYS A 381 -14.85 -17.61 21.19
CA LYS A 381 -14.07 -16.84 20.21
C LYS A 381 -13.38 -15.63 20.83
N THR A 382 -14.05 -14.94 21.76
CA THR A 382 -13.49 -13.78 22.47
C THR A 382 -12.27 -14.16 23.30
N THR A 383 -12.28 -15.34 23.93
CA THR A 383 -11.14 -15.81 24.72
C THR A 383 -9.94 -16.12 23.84
N ILE A 384 -10.15 -16.75 22.67
CA ILE A 384 -9.07 -17.02 21.71
C ILE A 384 -8.50 -15.71 21.15
N GLN A 385 -9.37 -14.75 20.84
CA GLN A 385 -8.96 -13.41 20.43
C GLN A 385 -8.11 -12.70 21.50
N ASN A 386 -8.48 -12.79 22.78
CA ASN A 386 -7.69 -12.24 23.86
C ASN A 386 -6.31 -12.92 23.97
N TYR A 387 -6.23 -14.25 23.79
CA TYR A 387 -4.95 -14.95 23.72
C TYR A 387 -4.09 -14.47 22.53
N ALA A 388 -4.71 -14.21 21.38
CA ALA A 388 -4.00 -13.67 20.22
C ALA A 388 -3.45 -12.26 20.50
N TYR A 389 -4.27 -11.37 21.08
CA TYR A 389 -3.85 -10.03 21.45
C TYR A 389 -2.73 -10.04 22.51
N GLN A 390 -2.85 -10.90 23.51
CA GLN A 390 -1.83 -11.12 24.53
C GLN A 390 -0.51 -11.63 23.92
N ALA A 391 -0.58 -12.52 22.92
CA ALA A 391 0.60 -13.03 22.24
C ALA A 391 1.34 -11.94 21.47
N VAL A 392 0.61 -11.06 20.77
CA VAL A 392 1.21 -9.90 20.06
C VAL A 392 1.88 -8.97 21.07
N TRP A 393 1.23 -8.68 22.20
CA TRP A 393 1.79 -7.85 23.25
C TRP A 393 3.01 -8.45 23.95
N ASP A 394 3.01 -9.75 24.24
CA ASP A 394 4.17 -10.47 24.80
C ASP A 394 5.35 -10.42 23.82
N ALA A 395 5.12 -10.73 22.54
CA ALA A 395 6.14 -10.65 21.50
C ALA A 395 6.76 -9.25 21.42
N PHE A 396 5.95 -8.20 21.48
CA PHE A 396 6.44 -6.82 21.50
C PHE A 396 7.16 -6.47 22.81
N SER A 397 6.63 -6.89 23.95
CA SER A 397 7.21 -6.64 25.27
C SER A 397 8.57 -7.32 25.47
N ARG A 398 8.86 -8.43 24.76
CA ARG A 398 10.19 -9.05 24.72
C ARG A 398 11.27 -8.15 24.12
N ILE A 399 10.90 -7.18 23.28
CA ILE A 399 11.81 -6.19 22.73
C ILE A 399 12.08 -5.10 23.77
N LEU A 400 11.08 -4.76 24.59
CA LEU A 400 11.11 -3.63 25.52
C LEU A 400 11.70 -4.01 26.88
N VAL A 401 11.10 -4.99 27.56
CA VAL A 401 11.35 -5.30 28.97
C VAL A 401 12.79 -5.68 29.21
N GLY A 402 13.47 -4.99 30.13
CA GLY A 402 14.88 -5.19 30.41
C GLY A 402 15.58 -3.92 30.88
N LEU A 403 16.92 -3.97 30.86
CA LEU A 403 17.79 -2.90 31.36
C LEU A 403 18.84 -2.52 30.34
N ILE A 404 19.18 -1.24 30.31
CA ILE A 404 20.43 -0.73 29.73
C ILE A 404 21.11 0.10 30.81
N TYR A 405 22.33 -0.27 31.17
CA TYR A 405 23.08 0.36 32.24
C TYR A 405 24.59 0.29 31.98
N SER A 406 25.35 1.06 32.77
CA SER A 406 26.79 0.88 32.91
C SER A 406 27.10 0.48 34.35
N SER A 407 28.04 -0.46 34.54
CA SER A 407 28.37 -0.96 35.87
C SER A 407 29.86 -1.12 36.11
N ARG A 408 30.32 -0.54 37.22
CA ARG A 408 31.71 -0.64 37.65
C ARG A 408 32.17 -2.09 37.86
N ILE A 409 31.31 -2.94 38.44
CA ILE A 409 31.68 -4.34 38.72
C ILE A 409 31.69 -5.17 37.44
N ALA A 410 30.67 -4.98 36.59
CA ALA A 410 30.47 -5.85 35.45
C ALA A 410 31.34 -5.48 34.24
N ASP A 411 31.64 -4.20 34.04
CA ASP A 411 32.38 -3.71 32.86
C ASP A 411 33.56 -2.77 33.14
N ASN A 412 33.94 -2.58 34.41
CA ASN A 412 34.92 -1.59 34.88
C ASN A 412 34.50 -0.11 34.71
N GLY A 413 33.22 0.17 34.47
CA GLY A 413 32.66 1.51 34.39
C GLY A 413 32.95 2.16 33.04
N GLY A 414 32.59 1.52 31.93
CA GLY A 414 32.83 2.10 30.60
C GLY A 414 32.05 1.49 29.43
N ALA A 415 31.48 0.30 29.58
CA ALA A 415 30.62 -0.28 28.54
C ALA A 415 29.13 -0.02 28.83
N ILE A 416 28.30 -0.15 27.80
CA ILE A 416 26.87 -0.37 27.97
C ILE A 416 26.65 -1.87 28.13
N ILE A 417 25.86 -2.23 29.13
CA ILE A 417 25.33 -3.58 29.33
C ILE A 417 23.83 -3.55 29.07
N THR A 418 23.39 -4.47 28.22
CA THR A 418 21.98 -4.69 27.90
C THR A 418 21.53 -6.02 28.46
N VAL A 419 20.43 -6.05 29.19
CA VAL A 419 19.88 -7.28 29.80
C VAL A 419 18.41 -7.44 29.40
N ASN A 420 18.06 -8.59 28.82
CA ASN A 420 16.70 -9.02 28.43
C ASN A 420 15.95 -8.18 27.40
N THR A 421 16.46 -7.01 27.01
CA THR A 421 15.85 -6.10 26.02
C THR A 421 16.65 -6.09 24.71
N THR A 422 15.97 -5.87 23.59
CA THR A 422 16.58 -5.63 22.26
C THR A 422 16.11 -4.30 21.69
N ILE A 423 15.70 -3.34 22.54
CA ILE A 423 15.15 -2.05 22.10
C ILE A 423 16.13 -1.26 21.24
N MET A 424 17.44 -1.35 21.52
CA MET A 424 18.48 -0.66 20.73
C MET A 424 18.72 -1.27 19.35
N ASP A 425 18.32 -2.53 19.13
CA ASP A 425 18.36 -3.19 17.82
C ASP A 425 17.09 -2.91 16.99
N SER A 426 16.18 -2.10 17.52
CA SER A 426 14.93 -1.72 16.87
C SER A 426 14.96 -0.28 16.36
N ALA A 427 13.98 0.09 15.54
CA ALA A 427 13.79 1.48 15.12
C ALA A 427 13.51 2.46 16.28
N LEU A 428 13.17 1.94 17.47
CA LEU A 428 12.96 2.74 18.68
C LEU A 428 14.25 3.38 19.19
N SER A 429 15.42 2.84 18.84
CA SER A 429 16.73 3.45 19.14
C SER A 429 16.86 4.87 18.58
N ASN A 430 16.12 5.19 17.52
CA ASN A 430 16.10 6.48 16.84
C ASN A 430 15.05 7.45 17.41
N THR A 431 14.81 7.39 18.73
CA THR A 431 13.87 8.28 19.44
C THR A 431 14.62 9.30 20.27
N LYS A 432 13.98 10.45 20.53
CA LYS A 432 14.57 11.51 21.34
C LYS A 432 15.05 11.01 22.71
N ASP A 433 14.26 10.15 23.35
CA ASP A 433 14.51 9.66 24.70
C ASP A 433 15.66 8.64 24.77
N LEU A 434 15.96 7.92 23.67
CA LEU A 434 17.05 6.94 23.61
C LEU A 434 18.28 7.42 22.82
N ALA A 435 18.18 8.56 22.15
CA ALA A 435 19.26 9.12 21.32
C ALA A 435 20.59 9.25 22.08
N PHE A 436 20.56 9.57 23.37
CA PHE A 436 21.76 9.71 24.19
C PHE A 436 22.56 8.40 24.33
N LEU A 437 21.91 7.24 24.27
CA LEU A 437 22.55 5.93 24.34
C LEU A 437 23.37 5.63 23.07
N SER A 438 22.96 6.16 21.92
CA SER A 438 23.71 5.98 20.66
C SER A 438 25.06 6.73 20.64
N GLY A 439 25.19 7.78 21.45
CA GLY A 439 26.42 8.56 21.61
C GLY A 439 27.32 8.12 22.78
N TRP A 440 26.92 7.07 23.50
CA TRP A 440 27.63 6.59 24.69
C TRP A 440 29.06 6.16 24.35
N GLY A 441 30.04 6.71 25.08
CA GLY A 441 31.48 6.48 24.85
C GLY A 441 32.23 7.65 24.21
N SER A 442 31.55 8.59 23.53
CA SER A 442 32.18 9.80 22.95
C SER A 442 32.07 11.05 23.82
N GLN A 443 31.04 11.15 24.67
CA GLN A 443 30.67 12.40 25.38
C GLN A 443 30.47 12.27 26.90
N TYR A 444 30.38 11.05 27.43
CA TYR A 444 29.86 10.79 28.79
C TYR A 444 30.87 10.16 29.74
N SER A 445 32.15 10.51 29.57
CA SER A 445 33.24 9.99 30.39
C SER A 445 33.46 10.89 31.62
N SER A 446 33.25 10.38 32.82
CA SER A 446 33.64 11.07 34.06
C SER A 446 35.16 11.21 34.14
N SER A 447 35.66 12.06 35.05
CA SER A 447 37.07 12.44 35.14
C SER A 447 38.08 11.29 35.37
N GLY A 448 37.63 10.04 35.52
CA GLY A 448 38.45 8.88 35.89
C GLY A 448 38.71 7.85 34.78
N VAL A 449 37.82 7.70 33.79
CA VAL A 449 38.01 6.86 32.60
C VAL A 449 37.59 7.72 31.43
N TYR A 450 38.48 7.88 30.45
CA TYR A 450 38.20 8.61 29.21
C TYR A 450 38.41 7.63 28.06
N SER A 451 37.55 7.69 27.05
CA SER A 451 37.73 6.84 25.87
C SER A 451 38.99 7.26 25.12
N LEU A 452 39.61 6.32 24.40
CA LEU A 452 40.71 6.62 23.47
C LEU A 452 40.33 7.75 22.50
N GLN A 453 39.05 7.77 22.10
CA GLN A 453 38.47 8.81 21.27
C GLN A 453 38.51 10.18 21.96
N ASN A 454 38.17 10.26 23.25
CA ASN A 454 38.23 11.50 24.02
C ASN A 454 39.69 11.96 24.28
N ASP A 455 40.60 11.02 24.56
CA ASP A 455 42.04 11.30 24.71
C ASP A 455 42.64 11.91 23.44
N ILE A 456 42.34 11.33 22.27
CA ILE A 456 42.78 11.87 20.97
C ILE A 456 42.23 13.27 20.73
N LEU A 457 40.98 13.54 21.10
CA LEU A 457 40.36 14.86 20.95
C LEU A 457 40.96 15.90 21.92
N HIS A 458 41.26 15.52 23.16
CA HIS A 458 41.82 16.41 24.18
C HIS A 458 43.34 16.63 24.04
N GLY A 459 44.09 15.64 23.54
CA GLY A 459 45.53 15.73 23.27
C GLY A 459 45.89 16.46 21.97
N SER A 460 44.92 17.05 21.28
CA SER A 460 45.03 17.60 19.93
C SER A 460 45.73 18.96 19.83
N GLU A 461 46.12 19.60 20.93
CA GLU A 461 46.91 20.84 20.86
C GLU A 461 48.40 20.62 20.51
N ASP A 462 48.96 19.41 20.71
CA ASP A 462 50.41 19.15 20.53
C ASP A 462 50.80 17.82 19.81
N SER A 463 49.84 17.00 19.33
CA SER A 463 50.13 15.66 18.76
C SER A 463 49.81 15.47 17.26
N PRO A 464 50.58 14.63 16.52
CA PRO A 464 50.41 14.37 15.08
C PRO A 464 49.19 13.50 14.71
N LEU A 465 48.29 13.21 15.65
CA LEU A 465 47.07 12.41 15.44
C LEU A 465 45.86 13.25 15.03
N VAL A 466 46.02 14.57 14.85
CA VAL A 466 44.97 15.53 14.44
C VAL A 466 44.29 15.16 13.11
N ASP A 467 44.97 14.40 12.24
CA ASP A 467 44.42 13.94 10.96
C ASP A 467 43.76 12.55 11.01
N PHE A 468 43.50 11.99 12.19
CA PHE A 468 42.77 10.72 12.29
C PHE A 468 41.29 10.90 11.94
N ALA A 469 40.94 10.59 10.69
CA ALA A 469 39.59 10.69 10.14
C ALA A 469 38.53 9.83 10.87
N GLY A 470 38.95 8.88 11.73
CA GLY A 470 38.04 8.09 12.56
C GLY A 470 37.36 8.88 13.67
N THR A 471 37.75 10.14 13.90
CA THR A 471 37.13 11.03 14.90
C THR A 471 35.98 11.88 14.35
N TRP A 472 35.60 11.76 13.06
CA TRP A 472 34.65 12.67 12.42
C TRP A 472 33.17 12.31 12.63
N VAL A 473 32.87 11.12 13.16
CA VAL A 473 31.50 10.65 13.43
C VAL A 473 31.18 10.84 14.92
N LEU A 474 31.02 12.10 15.36
CA LEU A 474 30.78 12.44 16.78
C LEU A 474 29.35 12.88 17.10
N GLN A 475 28.53 13.11 16.09
CA GLN A 475 27.13 13.49 16.30
C GLN A 475 26.23 12.31 15.97
N ALA A 476 25.64 11.75 17.03
CA ALA A 476 24.40 11.02 16.90
C ALA A 476 23.37 11.92 16.18
N PRO A 477 22.58 11.38 15.23
CA PRO A 477 21.52 12.13 14.59
C PRO A 477 20.58 12.72 15.64
N ALA A 478 20.19 13.99 15.46
CA ALA A 478 19.15 14.57 16.30
C ALA A 478 17.81 13.94 15.92
N TYR A 479 17.21 13.21 16.86
CA TYR A 479 15.89 12.62 16.71
C TYR A 479 14.86 13.44 17.49
N ASP A 480 13.84 13.92 16.80
CA ASP A 480 12.80 14.76 17.41
C ASP A 480 11.56 13.99 17.87
N SER A 481 11.37 12.76 17.39
CA SER A 481 10.18 11.95 17.70
C SER A 481 10.20 11.42 19.14
N PRO A 482 9.15 11.71 19.96
CA PRO A 482 9.01 11.16 21.31
C PRO A 482 8.85 9.64 21.31
N LEU A 483 9.45 8.96 22.28
CA LEU A 483 9.41 7.50 22.40
C LEU A 483 7.98 6.95 22.50
N ALA A 484 7.08 7.61 23.24
CA ALA A 484 5.68 7.19 23.39
C ALA A 484 4.96 7.06 22.03
N SER A 485 4.99 8.11 21.21
CA SER A 485 4.34 8.10 19.89
C SER A 485 4.97 7.10 18.91
N THR A 486 6.28 6.89 19.00
CA THR A 486 6.98 5.92 18.16
C THR A 486 6.69 4.48 18.59
N LEU A 487 6.51 4.22 19.88
CA LEU A 487 6.07 2.92 20.40
C LEU A 487 4.68 2.56 19.86
N GLU A 488 3.72 3.47 19.95
CA GLU A 488 2.36 3.26 19.44
C GLU A 488 2.38 2.93 17.95
N ARG A 489 3.09 3.73 17.17
CA ARG A 489 3.23 3.50 15.72
C ARG A 489 3.95 2.20 15.40
N SER A 490 5.01 1.86 16.14
CA SER A 490 5.74 0.60 15.97
C SER A 490 4.85 -0.60 16.28
N PHE A 491 4.02 -0.51 17.31
CA PHE A 491 3.06 -1.56 17.65
C PHE A 491 1.98 -1.73 16.56
N GLN A 492 1.44 -0.61 16.05
CA GLN A 492 0.47 -0.64 14.95
C GLN A 492 1.08 -1.23 13.67
N ASN A 493 2.32 -0.85 13.34
CA ASN A 493 3.06 -1.44 12.22
C ASN A 493 3.25 -2.95 12.41
N ALA A 494 3.61 -3.40 13.62
CA ALA A 494 3.76 -4.81 13.94
C ALA A 494 2.43 -5.56 13.81
N THR A 495 1.32 -5.00 14.32
CA THR A 495 -0.02 -5.57 14.19
C THR A 495 -0.44 -5.77 12.74
N ILE A 496 -0.20 -4.79 11.86
CA ILE A 496 -0.51 -4.92 10.43
C ILE A 496 0.45 -5.91 9.76
N SER A 497 1.72 -5.94 10.17
CA SER A 497 2.74 -6.85 9.65
C SER A 497 2.43 -8.33 9.89
N LEU A 498 1.55 -8.66 10.83
CA LEU A 498 1.07 -10.04 11.02
C LEU A 498 0.42 -10.60 9.74
N MET A 499 -0.14 -9.74 8.88
CA MET A 499 -0.69 -10.14 7.57
C MET A 499 0.37 -10.64 6.59
N SER A 500 1.67 -10.39 6.84
CA SER A 500 2.76 -10.93 6.00
C SER A 500 2.95 -12.44 6.17
N SER A 501 2.42 -13.04 7.26
CA SER A 501 2.56 -14.46 7.55
C SER A 501 1.31 -15.25 7.17
N ASN A 502 1.45 -16.19 6.24
CA ASN A 502 0.36 -17.09 5.83
C ASN A 502 -0.16 -18.00 6.97
N LEU A 503 0.57 -18.14 8.07
CA LEU A 503 0.13 -18.92 9.24
C LEU A 503 -0.81 -18.14 10.16
N LEU A 504 -0.87 -16.82 10.01
CA LEU A 504 -1.68 -15.90 10.81
C LEU A 504 -2.86 -15.32 10.02
N GLN A 505 -3.04 -15.76 8.77
CA GLN A 505 -4.11 -15.34 7.87
C GLN A 505 -5.37 -16.22 7.96
#